data_AF-A0A317YML8-F1
#
_entry.id   AF-A0A317YML8-F1
#
_cell.length_a   1.000
_cell.length_b   1.000
_cell.length_c   1.000
_cell.angle_alpha   90.00
_cell.angle_beta   90.00
_cell.angle_gamma   90.00
#
_symmetry.space_group_name_H-M   'P 1'
#
loop_
_entity.id
_entity.type
_entity.pdbx_description
1 polymer ?
#
loop_
_entity_poly.entity_id
_entity_poly.type
_entity_poly.pdbx_seq_one_letter_code
_entity_poly.pdbx_strand_id
1 'polypeptide(L)'
;LNTAMTALKRAIADKADTKASVNYVNADANKRQAYDEKVKAAENIVSGTPTPTLTPSDVTNAAMQVTNAKTQLNGNHNLEVAKQNAKTAIDGLTSLNGPQKAKLKEQVGQATTLPNVQTVRDNAQTLNTAMKGLR
;
A
#
# COMPACT_ATOMS: atom_id res chain seq x y z
N LEU A 1 -3.55 10.69 32.59
CA LEU A 1 -2.44 10.50 31.62
C LEU A 1 -2.23 9.03 31.25
N ASN A 2 -2.14 8.10 32.23
CA ASN A 2 -1.89 6.67 31.97
C ASN A 2 -2.82 6.01 30.94
N THR A 3 -4.13 6.25 31.01
CA THR A 3 -5.10 5.70 30.03
C THR A 3 -4.81 6.17 28.60
N ALA A 4 -4.49 7.45 28.42
CA ALA A 4 -4.16 8.00 27.12
C ALA A 4 -2.85 7.41 26.57
N MET A 5 -1.84 7.23 27.43
CA MET A 5 -0.57 6.58 27.02
C MET A 5 -0.77 5.12 26.62
N THR A 6 -1.64 4.39 27.31
CA THR A 6 -2.02 3.02 26.91
C THR A 6 -2.67 3.01 25.52
N ALA A 7 -3.56 3.95 25.23
CA ALA A 7 -4.18 4.09 23.90
C ALA A 7 -3.14 4.41 22.82
N LEU A 8 -2.20 5.33 23.11
CA LEU A 8 -1.13 5.69 22.18
C LEU A 8 -0.21 4.51 21.86
N LYS A 9 0.22 3.76 22.89
CA LYS A 9 1.05 2.55 22.72
C LYS A 9 0.34 1.51 21.86
N ARG A 10 -0.97 1.33 22.04
CA ARG A 10 -1.77 0.41 21.22
C ARG A 10 -1.83 0.87 19.75
N ALA A 11 -2.00 2.17 19.50
CA ALA A 11 -2.10 2.72 18.15
C ALA A 11 -0.81 2.51 17.31
N ILE A 12 0.36 2.44 17.95
CA ILE A 12 1.65 2.20 17.27
C ILE A 12 2.15 0.75 17.39
N ALA A 13 1.46 -0.11 18.12
CA ALA A 13 1.92 -1.48 18.40
C ALA A 13 2.07 -2.33 17.13
N ASP A 14 1.18 -2.13 16.15
CA ASP A 14 1.15 -2.87 14.88
C ASP A 14 1.88 -2.15 13.73
N LYS A 15 2.80 -1.24 14.06
CA LYS A 15 3.61 -0.49 13.08
C LYS A 15 4.31 -1.40 12.08
N ALA A 16 4.98 -2.44 12.56
CA ALA A 16 5.75 -3.36 11.72
C ALA A 16 4.84 -4.07 10.72
N ASP A 17 3.72 -4.62 11.21
CA ASP A 17 2.74 -5.32 10.38
C ASP A 17 2.08 -4.37 9.38
N THR A 18 1.75 -3.15 9.81
CA THR A 18 1.18 -2.13 8.92
C THR A 18 2.15 -1.80 7.79
N LYS A 19 3.44 -1.60 8.08
CA LYS A 19 4.47 -1.31 7.06
C LYS A 19 4.76 -2.48 6.12
N ALA A 20 4.61 -3.71 6.60
CA ALA A 20 4.75 -4.91 5.77
C ALA A 20 3.49 -5.21 4.93
N SER A 21 2.35 -4.62 5.28
CA SER A 21 1.08 -4.88 4.60
C SER A 21 1.06 -4.39 3.15
N VAL A 22 0.32 -5.10 2.30
CA VAL A 22 -0.01 -4.69 0.92
C VAL A 22 -0.60 -3.28 0.88
N ASN A 23 -1.40 -2.93 1.90
CA ASN A 23 -2.06 -1.63 1.97
C ASN A 23 -1.10 -0.48 2.19
N TYR A 24 0.01 -0.68 2.92
CA TYR A 24 1.04 0.34 3.05
C TYR A 24 2.00 0.32 1.85
N VAL A 25 2.52 -0.86 1.46
CA VAL A 25 3.54 -0.98 0.41
C VAL A 25 3.08 -0.34 -0.90
N ASN A 26 1.79 -0.50 -1.24
CA ASN A 26 1.21 0.01 -2.48
C ASN A 26 0.46 1.35 -2.32
N ALA A 27 0.42 1.93 -1.12
CA ALA A 27 -0.24 3.21 -0.90
C ALA A 27 0.52 4.35 -1.59
N ASP A 28 -0.21 5.45 -1.83
CA ASP A 28 0.39 6.67 -2.34
C ASP A 28 1.51 7.15 -1.40
N ALA A 29 2.58 7.70 -2.00
CA ALA A 29 3.75 8.14 -1.24
C ALA A 29 3.40 9.13 -0.11
N ASN A 30 2.50 10.09 -0.38
CA ASN A 30 2.05 11.07 0.61
C ASN A 30 1.28 10.42 1.78
N LYS A 31 0.49 9.37 1.54
CA LYS A 31 -0.25 8.65 2.59
C LYS A 31 0.68 7.80 3.45
N ARG A 32 1.69 7.15 2.84
CA ARG A 32 2.75 6.45 3.59
C ARG A 32 3.51 7.41 4.48
N GLN A 33 3.94 8.54 3.92
CA GLN A 33 4.62 9.60 4.66
C GLN A 33 3.77 10.13 5.81
N ALA A 34 2.49 10.42 5.58
CA ALA A 34 1.59 10.88 6.63
C ALA A 34 1.49 9.87 7.78
N TYR A 35 1.33 8.58 7.47
CA TYR A 35 1.34 7.53 8.49
C TYR A 35 2.67 7.48 9.26
N ASP A 36 3.80 7.50 8.55
CA ASP A 36 5.13 7.45 9.15
C ASP A 36 5.41 8.63 10.08
N GLU A 37 5.00 9.83 9.70
CA GLU A 37 5.12 11.04 10.50
C GLU A 37 4.29 10.97 11.78
N LYS A 38 3.04 10.47 11.69
CA LYS A 38 2.17 10.32 12.88
C LYS A 38 2.70 9.25 13.83
N VAL A 39 3.20 8.14 13.30
CA VAL A 39 3.85 7.11 14.11
C VAL A 39 5.10 7.66 14.80
N LYS A 40 5.96 8.39 14.09
CA LYS A 40 7.16 9.01 14.67
C LYS A 40 6.79 10.00 15.79
N ALA A 41 5.78 10.83 15.58
CA ALA A 41 5.30 11.75 16.60
C ALA A 41 4.79 11.01 17.86
N ALA A 42 4.05 9.92 17.67
CA ALA A 42 3.59 9.06 18.75
C ALA A 42 4.75 8.36 19.49
N GLU A 43 5.75 7.86 18.76
CA GLU A 43 6.96 7.25 19.33
C GLU A 43 7.76 8.24 20.18
N ASN A 44 7.89 9.50 19.73
CA ASN A 44 8.54 10.56 20.51
C ASN A 44 7.82 10.78 21.85
N ILE A 45 6.48 10.86 21.83
CA ILE A 45 5.67 10.98 23.05
C ILE A 45 5.88 9.78 23.99
N VAL A 46 5.91 8.55 23.45
CA VAL A 46 6.11 7.32 24.25
C VAL A 46 7.52 7.24 24.83
N SER A 47 8.54 7.67 24.09
CA SER A 47 9.96 7.54 24.45
C SER A 47 10.41 8.42 25.61
N GLY A 48 9.56 9.29 26.13
CA GLY A 48 9.94 10.13 27.26
C GLY A 48 10.62 11.44 26.86
N THR A 49 10.27 12.02 25.70
CA THR A 49 10.43 13.49 25.49
C THR A 49 9.11 14.24 25.71
N PRO A 50 8.41 14.09 26.86
CA PRO A 50 7.30 14.96 27.18
C PRO A 50 7.87 16.35 27.48
N THR A 51 7.48 17.32 26.67
CA THR A 51 7.65 18.72 27.05
C THR A 51 6.85 18.97 28.34
N PRO A 52 7.20 19.98 29.16
CA PRO A 52 6.46 20.35 30.37
C PRO A 52 4.96 20.64 30.16
N THR A 53 4.51 20.69 28.91
CA THR A 53 3.17 21.05 28.45
C THR A 53 2.32 19.87 27.95
N LEU A 54 2.84 18.62 27.94
CA LEU A 54 2.11 17.48 27.36
C LEU A 54 0.87 17.11 28.20
N THR A 55 -0.33 17.20 27.60
CA THR A 55 -1.60 16.88 28.25
C THR A 55 -2.15 15.50 27.85
N PRO A 56 -3.09 14.90 28.63
CA PRO A 56 -3.82 13.70 28.20
C PRO A 56 -4.56 13.86 26.87
N SER A 57 -5.01 15.08 26.55
CA SER A 57 -5.67 15.39 25.27
C SER A 57 -4.68 15.26 24.12
N ASP A 58 -3.46 15.79 24.26
CA ASP A 58 -2.41 15.70 23.23
C ASP A 58 -2.04 14.26 22.92
N VAL A 59 -1.90 13.43 23.96
CA VAL A 59 -1.62 11.99 23.82
C VAL A 59 -2.77 11.27 23.11
N THR A 60 -4.02 11.60 23.46
CA THR A 60 -5.21 11.03 22.80
C THR A 60 -5.28 11.46 21.34
N ASN A 61 -5.00 12.72 21.04
CA ASN A 61 -4.94 13.26 19.69
C ASN A 61 -3.86 12.58 18.85
N ALA A 62 -2.67 12.34 19.40
CA ALA A 62 -1.61 11.60 18.72
C ALA A 62 -2.05 10.17 18.35
N ALA A 63 -2.74 9.47 19.27
CA ALA A 63 -3.26 8.13 19.03
C ALA A 63 -4.32 8.11 17.91
N MET A 64 -5.23 9.10 17.92
CA MET A 64 -6.23 9.26 16.84
C MET A 64 -5.58 9.60 15.50
N GLN A 65 -4.55 10.44 15.48
CA GLN A 65 -3.84 10.79 14.25
C GLN A 65 -3.15 9.58 13.62
N VAL A 66 -2.53 8.70 14.42
CA VAL A 66 -1.95 7.44 13.91
C VAL A 66 -3.05 6.55 13.31
N THR A 67 -4.15 6.36 14.03
CA THR A 67 -5.29 5.55 13.57
C THR A 67 -5.87 6.10 12.26
N ASN A 68 -6.08 7.42 12.16
CA ASN A 68 -6.63 8.05 10.97
C ASN A 68 -5.66 7.99 9.78
N ALA A 69 -4.36 8.23 9.99
CA ALA A 69 -3.38 8.10 8.92
C ALA A 69 -3.28 6.65 8.41
N LYS A 70 -3.42 5.66 9.31
CA LYS A 70 -3.47 4.25 8.96
C LYS A 70 -4.69 3.89 8.10
N THR A 71 -5.87 4.38 8.44
CA THR A 71 -7.10 4.11 7.65
C THR A 71 -7.08 4.81 6.28
N GLN A 72 -6.30 5.89 6.14
CA GLN A 72 -6.11 6.58 4.87
C GLN A 72 -5.18 5.84 3.90
N LEU A 73 -4.39 4.86 4.36
CA LEU A 73 -3.57 4.04 3.46
C LEU A 73 -4.46 3.35 2.42
N ASN A 74 -4.09 3.48 1.15
CA ASN A 74 -4.92 3.08 0.01
C ASN A 74 -4.27 2.03 -0.91
N GLY A 75 -3.23 1.34 -0.45
CA GLY A 75 -2.47 0.42 -1.30
C GLY A 75 -3.26 -0.77 -1.83
N ASN A 76 -4.24 -1.27 -1.07
CA ASN A 76 -5.11 -2.34 -1.55
C ASN A 76 -5.96 -1.88 -2.74
N HIS A 77 -6.53 -0.67 -2.65
CA HIS A 77 -7.31 -0.08 -3.73
C HIS A 77 -6.44 0.20 -4.96
N ASN A 78 -5.27 0.79 -4.75
CA ASN A 78 -4.31 1.05 -5.83
C ASN A 78 -3.91 -0.24 -6.55
N LEU A 79 -3.62 -1.31 -5.81
CA LEU A 79 -3.26 -2.60 -6.39
C LEU A 79 -4.41 -3.21 -7.21
N GLU A 80 -5.64 -3.15 -6.70
CA GLU A 80 -6.81 -3.67 -7.42
C GLU A 80 -7.04 -2.91 -8.72
N VAL A 81 -6.99 -1.58 -8.69
CA VAL A 81 -7.11 -0.73 -9.89
C VAL A 81 -6.00 -1.05 -10.90
N ALA A 82 -4.76 -1.20 -10.44
CA ALA A 82 -3.65 -1.56 -11.32
C ALA A 82 -3.85 -2.94 -11.97
N LYS A 83 -4.31 -3.93 -11.20
CA LYS A 83 -4.64 -5.26 -11.72
C LYS A 83 -5.73 -5.21 -12.78
N GLN A 84 -6.81 -4.46 -12.51
CA GLN A 84 -7.90 -4.31 -13.46
C GLN A 84 -7.41 -3.66 -14.76
N ASN A 85 -6.66 -2.56 -14.65
CA ASN A 85 -6.08 -1.87 -15.80
C ASN A 85 -5.15 -2.78 -16.63
N ALA A 86 -4.30 -3.58 -15.97
CA ALA A 86 -3.42 -4.52 -16.65
C ALA A 86 -4.20 -5.64 -17.35
N LYS A 87 -5.25 -6.19 -16.74
CA LYS A 87 -6.12 -7.20 -17.38
C LYS A 87 -6.81 -6.64 -18.62
N THR A 88 -7.35 -5.43 -18.53
CA THR A 88 -7.97 -4.72 -19.67
C THR A 88 -6.95 -4.50 -20.79
N ALA A 89 -5.73 -4.06 -20.45
CA ALA A 89 -4.67 -3.87 -21.44
C ALA A 89 -4.33 -5.20 -22.15
N ILE A 90 -4.22 -6.31 -21.41
CA ILE A 90 -3.98 -7.65 -21.96
C ILE A 90 -5.09 -8.09 -22.93
N ASP A 91 -6.36 -7.82 -22.59
CA ASP A 91 -7.48 -8.15 -23.45
C ASP A 91 -7.42 -7.42 -24.80
N GLY A 92 -6.89 -6.19 -24.82
CA GLY A 92 -6.66 -5.39 -26.03
C GLY A 92 -5.50 -5.84 -26.92
N LEU A 93 -4.63 -6.76 -26.46
CA LEU A 93 -3.49 -7.23 -27.25
C LEU A 93 -3.94 -8.17 -28.38
N THR A 94 -3.91 -7.69 -29.62
CA THR A 94 -4.52 -8.38 -30.77
C THR A 94 -3.68 -9.52 -31.36
N SER A 95 -2.40 -9.61 -30.99
CA SER A 95 -1.49 -10.66 -31.45
C SER A 95 -1.36 -11.83 -30.48
N LEU A 96 -1.88 -11.69 -29.26
CA LEU A 96 -1.98 -12.78 -28.31
C LEU A 96 -3.22 -13.64 -28.56
N ASN A 97 -3.05 -14.96 -28.43
CA ASN A 97 -4.16 -15.90 -28.42
C ASN A 97 -4.84 -15.98 -27.04
N GLY A 98 -5.99 -16.67 -26.97
CA GLY A 98 -6.77 -16.82 -25.74
C GLY A 98 -5.97 -17.40 -24.56
N PRO A 99 -5.27 -18.54 -24.73
CA PRO A 99 -4.44 -19.12 -23.67
C PRO A 99 -3.34 -18.20 -23.16
N GLN A 100 -2.64 -17.48 -24.04
CA GLN A 100 -1.61 -16.51 -23.64
C GLN A 100 -2.20 -15.38 -22.80
N LYS A 101 -3.34 -14.81 -23.22
CA LYS A 101 -4.05 -13.78 -22.45
C LYS A 101 -4.50 -14.31 -21.08
N ALA A 102 -5.06 -15.51 -21.03
CA ALA A 102 -5.51 -16.12 -19.78
C ALA A 102 -4.35 -16.29 -18.79
N LYS A 103 -3.19 -16.77 -19.26
CA LYS A 103 -2.01 -16.95 -18.40
C LYS A 103 -1.48 -15.63 -17.85
N LEU A 104 -1.41 -14.59 -18.68
CA LEU A 104 -0.96 -13.26 -18.27
C LEU A 104 -1.95 -12.64 -17.26
N LYS A 105 -3.26 -12.78 -17.46
CA LYS A 105 -4.27 -12.29 -16.51
C LYS A 105 -4.23 -13.02 -15.17
N GLU A 106 -3.91 -14.32 -15.16
CA GLU A 106 -3.64 -15.08 -13.95
C GLU A 106 -2.45 -14.50 -13.19
N GLN A 107 -1.33 -14.25 -13.88
CA GLN A 107 -0.12 -13.64 -13.29
C GLN A 107 -0.40 -12.23 -12.73
N VAL A 108 -1.19 -11.41 -13.42
CA VAL A 108 -1.66 -10.12 -12.89
C VAL A 108 -2.46 -10.33 -11.59
N GLY A 109 -3.34 -11.33 -11.56
CA GLY A 109 -4.13 -11.67 -10.37
C GLY A 109 -3.27 -12.03 -9.15
N GLN A 110 -2.15 -12.74 -9.38
CA GLN A 110 -1.21 -13.18 -8.34
C GLN A 110 -0.25 -12.09 -7.85
N ALA A 111 -0.11 -10.98 -8.59
CA ALA A 111 0.79 -9.90 -8.19
C ALA A 111 0.36 -9.27 -6.85
N THR A 112 1.33 -9.05 -5.96
CA THR A 112 1.11 -8.45 -4.63
C THR A 112 1.57 -7.00 -4.53
N THR A 113 2.24 -6.49 -5.56
CA THR A 113 2.79 -5.14 -5.62
C THR A 113 2.50 -4.47 -6.96
N LEU A 114 2.42 -3.13 -6.95
CA LEU A 114 2.26 -2.35 -8.18
C LEU A 114 3.39 -2.63 -9.21
N PRO A 115 4.68 -2.73 -8.83
CA PRO A 115 5.73 -3.13 -9.76
C PRO A 115 5.56 -4.52 -10.36
N ASN A 116 5.04 -5.50 -9.61
CA ASN A 116 4.80 -6.84 -10.14
C ASN A 116 3.69 -6.81 -11.20
N VAL A 117 2.60 -6.05 -10.96
CA VAL A 117 1.55 -5.84 -11.97
C VAL A 117 2.11 -5.20 -13.23
N GLN A 118 2.93 -4.16 -13.06
CA GLN A 118 3.60 -3.45 -14.15
C GLN A 118 4.49 -4.39 -14.97
N THR A 119 5.29 -5.22 -14.31
CA THR A 119 6.16 -6.20 -14.96
C THR A 119 5.37 -7.19 -15.82
N VAL A 120 4.25 -7.72 -15.30
CA VAL A 120 3.40 -8.63 -16.09
C VAL A 120 2.79 -7.93 -17.31
N ARG A 121 2.40 -6.66 -17.17
CA ARG A 121 1.90 -5.85 -18.29
C ARG A 121 2.96 -5.67 -19.38
N ASP A 122 4.20 -5.37 -19.01
CA ASP A 122 5.29 -5.15 -19.97
C ASP A 122 5.71 -6.47 -20.65
N ASN A 123 5.68 -7.58 -19.92
CA ASN A 123 5.85 -8.92 -20.48
C ASN A 123 4.74 -9.25 -21.50
N ALA A 124 3.48 -8.89 -21.20
CA ALA A 124 2.37 -9.07 -22.12
C ALA A 124 2.59 -8.28 -23.42
N GLN A 125 3.02 -7.02 -23.32
CA GLN A 125 3.33 -6.18 -24.48
C GLN A 125 4.46 -6.77 -25.32
N THR A 126 5.53 -7.23 -24.66
CA THR A 126 6.68 -7.87 -25.32
C THR A 126 6.26 -9.13 -26.07
N LEU A 127 5.48 -9.99 -25.42
CA LEU A 127 4.95 -11.20 -26.05
C LEU A 127 4.05 -10.86 -27.25
N ASN A 128 3.20 -9.84 -27.13
CA ASN A 128 2.33 -9.41 -28.23
C ASN A 128 3.13 -8.96 -29.45
N THR A 129 4.21 -8.21 -29.24
CA THR A 129 5.12 -7.80 -30.33
C THR A 129 5.79 -9.00 -30.98
N ALA A 130 6.28 -9.96 -30.19
CA ALA A 130 6.88 -11.19 -30.73
C ALA A 130 5.86 -12.00 -31.55
N MET A 131 4.65 -12.19 -31.03
CA MET A 131 3.59 -12.92 -31.73
C MET A 131 3.17 -12.23 -33.03
N LYS A 132 3.19 -10.89 -33.08
CA LYS A 132 2.93 -10.14 -34.33
C LYS A 132 3.97 -10.45 -35.41
N GLY A 133 5.23 -10.63 -35.04
CA GLY A 133 6.32 -10.94 -35.98
C GLY A 133 6.32 -12.37 -36.52
N LEU A 134 5.56 -13.28 -35.90
CA LEU A 134 5.41 -14.68 -36.31
C LEU A 134 4.16 -14.93 -37.19
N ARG A 135 3.39 -13.88 -37.46
CA ARG A 135 2.15 -13.94 -38.23
C ARG A 135 2.36 -13.70 -39.71
#